data_AF-A0A1Q3WLI9-F1
#
_entry.id   AF-A0A1Q3WLI9-F1
#
_cell.length_a   1.000
_cell.length_b   1.000
_cell.length_c   1.000
_cell.angle_alpha   90.00
_cell.angle_beta   90.00
_cell.angle_gamma   90.00
#
_symmetry.space_group_name_H-M   'P 1'
#
loop_
_entity.id
_entity.type
_entity.pdbx_description
1 polymer ?
#
loop_
_entity_poly.entity_id
_entity_poly.type
_entity_poly.pdbx_seq_one_letter_code
_entity_poly.pdbx_strand_id
1 'polypeptide(L)'
;MNTGRTKRLVPSVTLPVLLTFIPTDDKPYSAVQEMISELQYQLEGKIRVLKIEAAAHPAIVRSFGLQRLPAFILLLQGTELWRQEGMPNTSLLDLLPRNLLPA
;
A
#
# COMPACT_ATOMS: atom_id res chain seq x y z
N MET A 1 -11.44 36.73 -32.31
CA MET A 1 -10.23 36.10 -31.72
C MET A 1 -10.69 35.11 -30.67
N ASN A 2 -10.63 33.80 -30.94
CA ASN A 2 -11.05 32.76 -30.00
C ASN A 2 -9.80 32.07 -29.45
N THR A 3 -9.39 32.40 -28.23
CA THR A 3 -8.21 31.81 -27.61
C THR A 3 -8.55 30.44 -27.03
N GLY A 4 -8.22 29.41 -27.81
CA GLY A 4 -8.29 28.01 -27.38
C GLY A 4 -7.40 27.78 -26.17
N ARG A 5 -8.02 27.59 -25.00
CA ARG A 5 -7.34 27.12 -23.80
C ARG A 5 -6.92 25.67 -24.04
N THR A 6 -5.64 25.45 -24.32
CA THR A 6 -5.07 24.12 -24.41
C THR A 6 -5.11 23.47 -23.02
N LYS A 7 -6.07 22.57 -22.83
CA LYS A 7 -6.16 21.69 -21.67
C LYS A 7 -4.93 20.78 -21.70
N ARG A 8 -3.88 21.15 -20.97
CA ARG A 8 -2.67 20.33 -20.78
C ARG A 8 -3.13 19.02 -20.14
N LEU A 9 -3.17 17.94 -20.92
CA LEU A 9 -3.37 16.58 -20.42
C LEU A 9 -2.12 16.22 -19.63
N VAL A 10 -2.15 16.44 -18.33
CA VAL A 10 -1.16 15.86 -17.42
C VAL A 10 -1.43 14.36 -17.42
N PRO A 11 -0.51 13.49 -17.85
CA PRO A 11 -0.70 12.06 -17.69
C PRO A 11 -0.88 11.79 -16.19
N SER A 12 -2.03 11.23 -15.82
CA SER A 12 -2.28 10.83 -14.45
C SER A 12 -1.42 9.61 -14.18
N VAL A 13 -0.24 9.81 -13.58
CA VAL A 13 0.60 8.70 -13.11
C VAL A 13 -0.21 7.97 -12.05
N THR A 14 -0.67 6.76 -12.38
CA THR A 14 -1.43 5.94 -11.44
C THR A 14 -0.42 5.14 -10.63
N LEU A 15 -0.16 5.58 -9.40
CA LEU A 15 0.75 4.88 -8.51
C LEU A 15 0.05 3.65 -7.89
N PRO A 16 0.75 2.51 -7.79
CA PRO A 16 0.30 1.40 -6.96
C PRO A 16 0.05 1.86 -5.52
N VAL A 17 -0.96 1.29 -4.88
CA VAL A 17 -1.34 1.55 -3.49
C VAL A 17 -1.06 0.31 -2.66
N LEU A 18 -0.16 0.43 -1.68
CA LEU A 18 0.05 -0.58 -0.67
C LEU A 18 -0.90 -0.32 0.52
N LEU A 19 -1.92 -1.16 0.66
CA LEU A 19 -2.78 -1.19 1.82
C LEU A 19 -2.10 -1.98 2.95
N THR A 20 -2.00 -1.39 4.13
CA THR A 20 -1.39 -2.04 5.31
C THR A 20 -2.44 -2.12 6.43
N PHE A 21 -2.95 -3.32 6.67
CA PHE A 21 -3.94 -3.61 7.70
C PHE A 21 -3.23 -3.93 9.02
N ILE A 22 -3.43 -3.07 10.01
CA ILE A 22 -2.79 -3.17 11.33
C ILE A 22 -3.82 -3.57 12.39
N PRO A 23 -3.50 -4.53 13.28
CA PRO A 23 -4.36 -4.86 14.41
C PRO A 23 -4.39 -3.72 15.42
N THR A 24 -5.47 -3.64 16.18
CA THR A 24 -5.75 -2.59 17.15
C THR A 24 -5.44 -3.13 18.54
N ASP A 25 -4.16 -3.16 18.95
CA ASP A 25 -3.77 -3.56 20.31
C ASP A 25 -2.33 -3.14 20.68
N ASP A 26 -2.12 -2.80 21.96
CA ASP A 26 -0.96 -2.16 22.63
C ASP A 26 0.38 -2.91 22.59
N LYS A 27 0.53 -3.98 21.80
CA LYS A 27 1.86 -4.55 21.58
C LYS A 27 2.63 -3.63 20.64
N PRO A 28 3.93 -3.36 20.90
CA PRO A 28 4.72 -2.52 20.03
C PRO A 28 4.94 -3.27 18.72
N TYR A 29 4.01 -3.12 17.80
CA TYR A 29 4.23 -3.33 16.38
C TYR A 29 5.14 -2.21 15.83
N SER A 30 6.08 -1.70 16.64
CA SER A 30 7.12 -0.77 16.22
C SER A 30 7.87 -1.36 15.03
N ALA A 31 8.11 -2.68 15.01
CA ALA A 31 8.65 -3.38 13.86
C ALA A 31 7.81 -3.18 12.59
N VAL A 32 6.48 -3.28 12.66
CA VAL A 32 5.61 -3.02 11.50
C VAL A 32 5.65 -1.55 11.10
N GLN A 33 5.67 -0.64 12.07
CA GLN A 33 5.76 0.80 11.80
C GLN A 33 7.10 1.18 11.16
N GLU A 34 8.21 0.62 11.64
CA GLU A 34 9.55 0.78 11.09
C GLU A 34 9.63 0.22 9.68
N MET A 35 9.11 -0.99 9.44
CA MET A 35 9.04 -1.59 8.10
C MET A 35 8.21 -0.74 7.12
N ILE A 36 7.08 -0.20 7.58
CA ILE A 36 6.27 0.71 6.73
C ILE A 36 7.04 2.00 6.46
N SER A 37 7.73 2.55 7.45
CA SER A 37 8.48 3.80 7.32
C SER A 37 9.67 3.64 6.37
N GLU A 38 10.40 2.53 6.48
CA GLU A 38 11.46 2.14 5.55
C GLU A 38 10.90 2.03 4.12
N LEU A 39 9.77 1.34 3.95
CA LEU A 39 9.15 1.15 2.66
C LEU A 39 8.64 2.46 2.05
N GLN A 40 8.07 3.36 2.85
CA GLN A 40 7.67 4.70 2.42
C GLN A 40 8.87 5.53 1.97
N TYR A 41 9.98 5.45 2.69
CA TYR A 41 11.20 6.18 2.35
C TYR A 41 11.85 5.64 1.06
N GLN A 42 12.01 4.32 0.94
CA GLN A 42 12.69 3.70 -0.20
C GLN A 42 11.86 3.76 -1.49
N LEU A 43 10.53 3.80 -1.38
CA LEU A 43 9.61 3.80 -2.52
C LEU A 43 8.83 5.12 -2.65
N GLU A 44 9.39 6.21 -2.12
CA GLU A 44 8.81 7.55 -2.23
C GLU A 44 8.54 7.91 -3.70
N GLY A 45 7.32 8.37 -3.99
CA GLY A 45 6.89 8.71 -5.36
C GLY A 45 6.63 7.50 -6.28
N LYS A 46 6.96 6.28 -5.86
CA LYS A 46 6.74 5.04 -6.63
C LYS A 46 5.47 4.30 -6.21
N ILE A 47 5.13 4.35 -4.93
CA ILE A 47 3.87 3.78 -4.40
C ILE A 47 3.24 4.74 -3.41
N ARG A 48 1.94 4.53 -3.15
CA ARG A 48 1.22 5.17 -2.07
C ARG A 48 0.98 4.14 -0.97
N VAL A 49 1.34 4.45 0.27
CA VAL A 49 1.09 3.55 1.39
C VAL A 49 -0.11 4.06 2.20
N LEU A 50 -1.13 3.21 2.39
CA LEU A 50 -2.32 3.52 3.18
C LEU A 50 -2.41 2.58 4.38
N LYS A 51 -2.39 3.16 5.58
CA LYS A 51 -2.59 2.42 6.83
C LYS A 51 -4.09 2.28 7.11
N ILE A 52 -4.52 1.07 7.46
CA ILE A 52 -5.90 0.73 7.79
C ILE A 52 -5.90 0.06 9.16
N GLU A 53 -6.51 0.71 10.13
CA GLU A 53 -6.77 0.10 11.44
C GLU A 53 -7.88 -0.95 11.29
N ALA A 54 -7.52 -2.21 11.51
CA ALA A 54 -8.41 -3.34 11.24
C ALA A 54 -9.68 -3.31 12.10
N ALA A 55 -9.58 -2.93 13.39
CA ALA A 55 -10.77 -2.86 14.25
C ALA A 55 -11.68 -1.67 13.90
N ALA A 56 -11.14 -0.58 13.37
CA ALA A 56 -11.94 0.55 12.90
C ALA A 56 -12.66 0.25 11.57
N HIS A 57 -12.12 -0.68 10.76
CA HIS A 57 -12.62 -0.99 9.41
C HIS A 57 -12.88 -2.49 9.16
N PRO A 58 -13.70 -3.17 9.99
CA PRO A 58 -13.92 -4.62 9.89
C PRO A 58 -14.57 -5.06 8.57
N ALA A 59 -15.39 -4.19 7.96
CA ALA A 59 -15.99 -4.47 6.66
C ALA A 59 -14.93 -4.58 5.54
N ILE A 60 -13.90 -3.73 5.59
CA ILE A 60 -12.80 -3.74 4.61
C ILE A 60 -11.93 -4.99 4.83
N VAL A 61 -11.61 -5.30 6.08
CA VAL A 61 -10.87 -6.54 6.43
C VAL A 61 -11.58 -7.77 5.87
N ARG A 62 -12.91 -7.85 6.03
CA ARG A 62 -13.74 -8.93 5.50
C ARG A 62 -13.79 -8.95 3.97
N SER A 63 -13.87 -7.79 3.31
CA SER A 63 -13.92 -7.75 1.83
C SER A 63 -12.64 -8.25 1.17
N PHE A 64 -11.49 -8.09 1.82
CA PHE A 64 -10.20 -8.65 1.36
C PHE A 64 -9.97 -10.11 1.81
N GLY A 65 -10.90 -10.69 2.58
CA GLY A 65 -10.80 -12.07 3.07
C GLY A 65 -9.60 -12.33 3.97
N LEU A 66 -9.12 -11.31 4.68
CA LEU A 66 -7.92 -11.40 5.52
C LEU A 66 -8.13 -12.38 6.67
N GLN A 67 -7.20 -13.32 6.85
CA GLN A 67 -7.23 -14.30 7.94
C GLN A 67 -6.20 -13.99 9.03
N ARG A 68 -5.09 -13.31 8.67
CA ARG A 68 -4.03 -12.94 9.62
C ARG A 68 -3.67 -11.46 9.51
N LEU A 69 -3.36 -10.87 10.66
CA LEU A 69 -2.85 -9.51 10.78
C LEU A 69 -1.42 -9.52 11.37
N PRO A 70 -0.56 -8.53 11.03
CA PRO A 70 -0.78 -7.50 10.03
C PRO A 70 -0.90 -8.09 8.62
N ALA A 71 -1.50 -7.35 7.68
CA ALA A 71 -1.56 -7.76 6.28
C ALA A 71 -1.19 -6.61 5.35
N PHE A 72 -0.60 -6.94 4.21
CA PHE A 72 -0.08 -5.99 3.22
C PHE A 72 -0.62 -6.40 1.85
N ILE A 73 -1.29 -5.49 1.15
CA ILE A 73 -1.87 -5.76 -0.17
C ILE A 73 -1.47 -4.64 -1.13
N LEU A 74 -0.77 -4.98 -2.20
CA LEU A 74 -0.43 -4.04 -3.27
C LEU A 74 -1.51 -4.06 -4.35
N LEU A 75 -2.12 -2.90 -4.59
CA LEU A 75 -3.12 -2.70 -5.61
C LEU A 75 -2.62 -1.76 -6.71
N LEU A 76 -3.00 -2.01 -7.95
CA LEU A 76 -2.89 -1.02 -9.02
C LEU A 76 -4.21 -0.95 -9.76
N GLN A 77 -4.82 0.25 -9.78
CA GLN A 77 -6.12 0.47 -10.43
C GLN A 77 -7.22 -0.51 -9.95
N GLY A 78 -7.20 -0.85 -8.66
CA GLY A 78 -8.17 -1.78 -8.06
C GLY A 78 -7.86 -3.26 -8.28
N THR A 79 -6.80 -3.60 -9.02
CA THR A 79 -6.34 -4.98 -9.20
C THR A 79 -5.31 -5.33 -8.12
N GLU A 80 -5.51 -6.44 -7.42
CA GLU A 80 -4.53 -7.01 -6.50
C GLU A 80 -3.34 -7.56 -7.27
N LEU A 81 -2.16 -6.98 -7.04
CA LEU A 81 -0.92 -7.40 -7.68
C LEU A 81 -0.11 -8.33 -6.78
N TRP A 82 -0.20 -8.15 -5.47
CA TRP A 82 0.57 -8.89 -4.48
C TRP A 82 -0.07 -8.79 -3.09
N ARG A 83 0.09 -9.83 -2.26
CA ARG A 83 -0.34 -9.84 -0.87
C ARG A 83 0.66 -10.56 0.04
N GLN A 84 0.72 -10.13 1.30
CA GLN A 84 1.40 -10.80 2.42
C GLN A 84 0.51 -10.72 3.65
N GLU A 85 0.20 -11.86 4.26
CA GLU A 85 -0.57 -11.94 5.50
C GLU A 85 0.26 -12.48 6.66
N GLY A 86 0.14 -11.83 7.81
CA GLY A 86 0.99 -12.04 8.97
C GLY A 86 2.31 -11.25 8.88
N MET A 87 3.01 -11.21 10.01
CA MET A 87 4.33 -10.57 10.09
C MET A 87 5.31 -11.31 9.16
N PRO A 88 5.95 -10.62 8.20
CA PRO A 88 6.98 -11.22 7.37
C PRO A 88 8.28 -11.44 8.17
N ASN A 89 9.06 -12.45 7.78
CA ASN A 89 10.35 -12.76 8.41
C ASN A 89 11.51 -11.89 7.88
N THR A 90 11.28 -11.12 6.82
CA THR A 90 12.25 -10.25 6.15
C THR A 90 11.61 -8.90 5.82
N SER A 91 12.40 -7.94 5.33
CA SER A 91 11.89 -6.63 4.90
C SER A 91 10.82 -6.78 3.80
N LEU A 92 9.80 -5.92 3.83
CA LEU A 92 8.77 -5.89 2.80
C LEU A 92 9.35 -5.53 1.43
N LEU A 93 10.45 -4.77 1.39
CA LEU A 93 11.11 -4.40 0.14
C LEU A 93 11.63 -5.60 -0.64
N ASP A 94 12.12 -6.63 0.06
CA ASP A 94 12.63 -7.85 -0.56
C ASP A 94 11.51 -8.73 -1.11
N LEU A 95 10.31 -8.62 -0.52
CA LEU A 95 9.14 -9.39 -0.91
C LEU A 95 8.35 -8.73 -2.04
N LEU A 96 8.51 -7.41 -2.23
CA LEU A 96 7.81 -6.68 -3.27
C LEU A 96 8.34 -7.05 -4.67
N PRO A 97 7.47 -7.52 -5.58
CA PRO A 97 7.92 -7.84 -6.93
C PRO A 97 8.35 -6.56 -7.65
N ARG A 98 9.64 -6.46 -8.00
CA ARG A 98 10.24 -5.25 -8.57
C ARG A 98 9.61 -4.84 -9.91
N ASN A 99 9.06 -5.79 -10.65
CA ASN A 99 8.34 -5.56 -11.91
C ASN A 99 6.99 -4.85 -11.73
N LEU A 100 6.49 -4.72 -10.49
CA LEU A 100 5.24 -4.04 -10.17
C LEU A 100 5.44 -2.61 -9.68
N LEU A 101 6.69 -2.20 -9.46
CA LEU A 101 7.04 -0.85 -9.07
C LEU A 101 7.33 -0.04 -10.34
N PRO A 102 6.83 1.19 -10.45
CA PRO A 102 7.21 2.06 -11.56
C PRO A 102 8.73 2.29 -11.55
N ALA A 103 9.30 2.33 -12.77
CA ALA A 103 10.74 2.51 -13.01
C ALA A 103 11.25 3.81 -12.38
#